data_AF-A0A0G1J359-F1
#
_entry.id   AF-A0A0G1J359-F1
#
_cell.length_a   1.000
_cell.length_b   1.000
_cell.length_c   1.000
_cell.angle_alpha   90.00
_cell.angle_beta   90.00
_cell.angle_gamma   90.00
#
_symmetry.space_group_name_H-M   'P 1'
#
loop_
_entity.id
_entity.type
_entity.pdbx_description
1 polymer ?
#
loop_
_entity_poly.entity_id
_entity_poly.type
_entity_poly.pdbx_seq_one_letter_code
_entity_poly.pdbx_strand_id
1 'polypeptide(L)'
;MTNYRLGNIWAKAVPAYLVAFAIFWVGNMGTRIIKEILVWRWIKNPKKIGFVEVFFISLIVIGGLMPMFFLQAGTPWNTIQFFYYSLFFSGILAGVALGEILSKAKTVLTRSVLIVGTILLTVPTTLGTLAHYLPARPPAKISNEELEALSFLVKEPQGVILTYPFDRFKAKEAEANPPRPLYLYESTAYVSAFAKKPVFLEDEVNLDITGYSWGERKLKVEKFLKSFEAG
;
A
#
# COMPACT_ATOMS: atom_id res chain seq x y z
N MET A 1 23.84 -0.88 1.24
CA MET A 1 23.38 -1.08 2.64
C MET A 1 23.47 -2.54 3.06
N THR A 2 22.82 -3.47 2.35
CA THR A 2 22.85 -4.91 2.64
C THR A 2 24.28 -5.47 2.66
N ASN A 3 25.14 -5.03 1.74
CA ASN A 3 26.55 -5.46 1.70
C ASN A 3 27.36 -5.07 2.96
N TYR A 4 27.06 -3.93 3.59
CA TYR A 4 27.75 -3.52 4.84
C TYR A 4 27.27 -4.34 6.04
N ARG A 5 25.98 -4.69 6.07
CA ARG A 5 25.42 -5.59 7.09
C ARG A 5 25.97 -7.01 6.92
N LEU A 6 25.99 -7.54 5.69
CA LEU A 6 26.55 -8.87 5.37
C LEU A 6 28.05 -8.95 5.66
N GLY A 7 28.78 -7.84 5.48
CA GLY A 7 30.19 -7.73 5.83
C GLY A 7 30.49 -7.39 7.30
N ASN A 8 29.48 -7.32 8.18
CA ASN A 8 29.61 -6.91 9.59
C ASN A 8 30.25 -5.51 9.83
N ILE A 9 30.19 -4.61 8.83
CA ILE A 9 30.75 -3.25 8.93
C ILE A 9 29.68 -2.29 9.45
N TRP A 10 29.37 -2.39 10.74
CA TRP A 10 28.29 -1.62 11.37
C TRP A 10 28.51 -0.10 11.35
N ALA A 11 29.75 0.35 11.45
CA ALA A 11 30.12 1.77 11.38
C ALA A 11 29.67 2.44 10.05
N LYS A 12 29.61 1.68 8.95
CA LYS A 12 29.08 2.16 7.66
C LYS A 12 27.60 1.81 7.47
N ALA A 13 27.16 0.68 8.03
CA ALA A 13 25.77 0.25 7.91
C ALA A 13 24.81 1.22 8.59
N VAL A 14 25.08 1.63 9.84
CA VAL A 14 24.18 2.49 10.62
C VAL A 14 23.92 3.84 9.93
N PRO A 15 24.94 4.63 9.53
CA PRO A 15 24.70 5.88 8.82
C PRO A 15 23.96 5.68 7.50
N ALA A 16 24.25 4.60 6.76
CA ALA A 16 23.59 4.33 5.49
C ALA A 16 22.09 4.04 5.68
N TYR A 17 21.72 3.26 6.71
CA TYR A 17 20.31 3.03 7.06
C TYR A 17 19.62 4.29 7.55
N LEU A 18 20.30 5.15 8.34
CA LEU A 18 19.75 6.44 8.77
C LEU A 18 19.48 7.38 7.59
N VAL A 19 20.40 7.43 6.61
CA VAL A 19 20.21 8.22 5.38
C VAL A 19 19.04 7.67 4.57
N ALA A 20 18.94 6.35 4.39
CA ALA A 20 17.82 5.74 3.69
C ALA A 20 16.49 6.00 4.39
N PHE A 21 16.46 5.92 5.72
CA PHE A 21 15.29 6.28 6.51
C PHE A 21 14.93 7.76 6.36
N ALA A 22 15.91 8.66 6.39
CA ALA A 22 15.67 10.09 6.20
C ALA A 22 15.12 10.39 4.80
N ILE A 23 15.67 9.77 3.74
CA ILE A 23 15.16 9.89 2.37
C ILE A 23 13.73 9.38 2.29
N PHE A 24 13.45 8.20 2.87
CA PHE A 24 12.11 7.64 2.92
C PHE A 24 11.13 8.56 3.65
N TRP A 25 11.48 9.01 4.86
CA TRP A 25 10.63 9.83 5.70
C TRP A 25 10.34 11.19 5.05
N VAL A 26 11.38 11.92 4.65
CA VAL A 26 11.25 13.24 4.03
C VAL A 26 10.58 13.14 2.67
N GLY A 27 10.98 12.17 1.85
CA GLY A 27 10.44 11.95 0.52
C GLY A 27 8.94 11.65 0.55
N ASN A 28 8.48 10.81 1.49
CA ASN A 28 7.05 10.52 1.61
C ASN A 28 6.24 11.64 2.28
N MET A 29 6.84 12.44 3.17
CA MET A 29 6.14 13.57 3.78
C MET A 29 5.79 14.65 2.74
N GLY A 30 6.66 14.91 1.76
CA GLY A 30 6.46 15.97 0.78
C GLY A 30 6.27 17.32 1.47
N THR A 31 5.29 18.13 1.04
CA THR A 31 4.96 19.42 1.66
C THR A 31 4.44 19.32 3.10
N ARG A 32 4.06 18.13 3.57
CA ARG A 32 3.60 17.91 4.94
C ARG A 32 4.71 18.10 5.97
N ILE A 33 5.98 18.14 5.54
CA ILE A 33 7.12 18.42 6.41
C ILE A 33 7.06 19.80 7.08
N ILE A 34 6.23 20.73 6.56
CA ILE A 34 5.99 22.05 7.18
C ILE A 34 5.49 21.91 8.63
N LYS A 35 4.80 20.82 8.97
CA LYS A 35 4.34 20.54 10.35
C LYS A 35 5.48 20.53 11.38
N GLU A 36 6.70 20.20 10.98
CA GLU A 36 7.83 20.03 11.90
C GLU A 36 8.17 21.34 12.65
N ILE A 37 7.72 22.49 12.12
CA ILE A 37 7.78 23.79 12.81
C ILE A 37 6.97 23.76 14.13
N LEU A 38 5.79 23.13 14.12
CA LEU A 38 4.94 22.96 15.31
C LEU A 38 5.58 21.95 16.25
N VAL A 39 6.03 20.81 15.73
CA VAL A 39 6.71 19.76 16.51
C VAL A 39 7.91 20.33 17.25
N TRP A 40 8.77 21.09 16.56
CA TRP A 40 9.93 21.74 17.17
C TRP A 40 9.55 22.75 18.26
N ARG A 41 8.44 23.48 18.08
CA ARG A 41 7.92 24.41 19.10
C ARG A 41 7.45 23.68 20.35
N TRP A 42 6.79 22.53 20.17
CA TRP A 42 6.34 21.68 21.27
C TRP A 42 7.51 21.05 22.02
N ILE A 43 8.54 20.58 21.31
CA ILE A 43 9.78 20.08 21.93
C ILE A 43 10.44 21.17 22.79
N LYS A 44 10.52 22.41 22.29
CA LYS A 44 11.10 23.53 23.04
C LYS A 44 10.24 24.01 24.20
N ASN A 45 8.92 23.85 24.13
CA ASN A 45 7.99 24.30 25.15
C ASN A 45 6.93 23.21 25.46
N PRO A 46 7.30 22.16 26.21
CA PRO A 46 6.40 21.02 26.47
C PRO A 46 5.12 21.42 27.19
N LYS A 47 5.12 22.53 27.94
CA LYS A 47 3.93 23.08 28.62
C LYS A 47 2.80 23.48 27.66
N LYS A 48 3.09 23.61 26.36
CA LYS A 48 2.09 23.93 25.31
C LYS A 48 1.46 22.68 24.69
N ILE A 49 1.84 21.49 25.13
CA ILE A 49 1.29 20.23 24.63
C ILE A 49 0.04 19.91 25.45
N GLY A 50 -1.13 20.05 24.83
CA GLY A 50 -2.40 19.60 25.37
C GLY A 50 -2.76 18.20 24.89
N PHE A 51 -3.98 17.77 25.23
CA PHE A 51 -4.50 16.47 24.81
C PHE A 51 -4.53 16.30 23.29
N VAL A 52 -4.91 17.36 22.55
CA VAL A 52 -4.99 17.34 21.09
C VAL A 52 -3.61 17.11 20.47
N GLU A 53 -2.59 17.83 20.92
CA GLU A 53 -1.23 17.66 20.41
C GLU A 53 -0.70 16.25 20.67
N VAL A 54 -0.93 15.72 21.89
CA VAL A 54 -0.55 14.33 22.21
C VAL A 54 -1.24 13.36 21.26
N PHE A 55 -2.54 13.50 21.04
CA PHE A 55 -3.30 12.64 20.14
C PHE A 55 -2.71 12.61 18.72
N PHE A 56 -2.44 13.78 18.13
CA PHE A 56 -1.83 13.85 16.80
C PHE A 56 -0.41 13.26 16.76
N ILE A 57 0.43 13.58 17.75
CA ILE A 57 1.80 13.05 17.84
C ILE A 57 1.76 11.53 17.96
N SER A 58 0.90 10.97 18.83
CA SER A 58 0.76 9.54 19.01
C SER A 58 0.37 8.84 17.71
N LEU A 59 -0.59 9.36 16.96
CA LEU A 59 -0.99 8.74 15.67
C LEU A 59 0.11 8.82 14.61
N ILE A 60 0.84 9.92 14.55
CA ILE A 60 1.98 10.08 13.63
C ILE A 60 3.11 9.12 13.98
N VAL A 61 3.45 9.02 15.27
CA VAL A 61 4.52 8.16 15.77
C VAL A 61 4.13 6.70 15.62
N ILE A 62 2.94 6.30 16.08
CA ILE A 62 2.48 4.91 15.96
C ILE A 62 2.35 4.52 14.49
N GLY A 63 1.69 5.34 13.66
CA GLY A 63 1.55 5.05 12.22
C GLY A 63 2.88 4.99 11.47
N GLY A 64 3.88 5.77 11.91
CA GLY A 64 5.22 5.75 11.32
C GLY A 64 6.11 4.61 11.82
N LEU A 65 6.07 4.31 13.12
CA LEU A 65 6.94 3.34 13.78
C LEU A 65 6.40 1.91 13.71
N MET A 66 5.08 1.69 13.83
CA MET A 66 4.49 0.35 13.79
C MET A 66 4.93 -0.45 12.56
N PRO A 67 4.95 0.12 11.34
CA PRO A 67 5.44 -0.58 10.17
C PRO A 67 6.87 -1.12 10.30
N MET A 68 7.71 -0.46 11.10
CA MET A 68 9.12 -0.80 11.20
C MET A 68 9.38 -1.95 12.18
N PHE A 69 8.50 -2.17 13.15
CA PHE A 69 8.63 -3.23 14.15
C PHE A 69 7.80 -4.47 13.83
N PHE A 70 6.68 -4.31 13.12
CA PHE A 70 5.71 -5.38 12.86
C PHE A 70 5.67 -5.74 11.37
N LEU A 71 6.80 -6.21 10.83
CA LEU A 71 6.87 -6.78 9.48
C LEU A 71 6.10 -8.10 9.45
N GLN A 72 5.02 -8.14 8.68
CA GLN A 72 4.24 -9.35 8.47
C GLN A 72 4.95 -10.26 7.45
N ALA A 73 4.89 -11.58 7.69
CA ALA A 73 5.29 -12.57 6.69
C ALA A 73 4.39 -12.46 5.44
N GLY A 74 4.95 -12.75 4.26
CA GLY A 74 4.21 -12.70 2.99
C GLY A 74 4.37 -11.37 2.24
N THR A 75 3.77 -10.27 2.73
CA THR A 75 3.73 -8.99 1.99
C THR A 75 4.09 -7.76 2.85
N PRO A 76 5.29 -7.15 2.64
CA PRO A 76 5.67 -5.89 3.30
C PRO A 76 4.71 -4.72 3.04
N TRP A 77 3.87 -4.83 1.99
CA TRP A 77 2.86 -3.84 1.64
C TRP A 77 1.77 -3.68 2.70
N ASN A 78 1.35 -4.74 3.38
CA ASN A 78 0.32 -4.62 4.43
C ASN A 78 0.83 -3.80 5.62
N THR A 79 2.10 -4.00 5.96
CA THR A 79 2.76 -3.28 7.03
C THR A 79 2.96 -1.80 6.65
N ILE A 80 3.31 -1.49 5.39
CA ILE A 80 3.50 -0.08 4.95
C ILE A 80 2.19 0.72 4.93
N GLN A 81 1.02 0.07 4.81
CA GLN A 81 -0.28 0.77 4.81
C GLN A 81 -0.53 1.59 6.08
N PHE A 82 -0.01 1.17 7.23
CA PHE A 82 -0.14 1.96 8.48
C PHE A 82 0.56 3.33 8.39
N PHE A 83 1.53 3.48 7.48
CA PHE A 83 2.21 4.76 7.25
C PHE A 83 1.26 5.84 6.72
N TYR A 84 0.14 5.46 6.07
CA TYR A 84 -0.86 6.41 5.60
C TYR A 84 -1.49 7.21 6.74
N TYR A 85 -1.63 6.64 7.93
CA TYR A 85 -2.10 7.38 9.10
C TYR A 85 -1.11 8.49 9.47
N SER A 86 0.18 8.19 9.48
CA SER A 86 1.21 9.20 9.75
C SER A 86 1.16 10.34 8.74
N LEU A 87 1.03 10.03 7.45
CA LEU A 87 0.91 11.04 6.39
C LEU A 87 -0.37 11.87 6.51
N PHE A 88 -1.51 11.27 6.82
CA PHE A 88 -2.78 11.96 6.95
C PHE A 88 -2.75 12.99 8.08
N PHE A 89 -2.42 12.56 9.31
CA PHE A 89 -2.34 13.46 10.46
C PHE A 89 -1.24 14.50 10.32
N SER A 90 -0.14 14.14 9.67
CA SER A 90 0.92 15.08 9.30
C SER A 90 0.42 16.17 8.33
N GLY A 91 -0.46 15.82 7.38
CA GLY A 91 -1.08 16.78 6.47
C GLY A 91 -1.96 17.81 7.18
N ILE A 92 -2.73 17.37 8.17
CA ILE A 92 -3.57 18.28 8.97
C ILE A 92 -2.69 19.29 9.73
N LEU A 93 -1.66 18.80 10.45
CA LEU A 93 -0.74 19.68 11.17
C LEU A 93 0.04 20.61 10.24
N ALA A 94 0.40 20.16 9.03
CA ALA A 94 1.05 21.00 8.03
C ALA A 94 0.13 22.14 7.58
N GLY A 95 -1.18 21.89 7.44
CA GLY A 95 -2.17 22.94 7.16
C GLY A 95 -2.25 23.98 8.27
N VAL A 96 -2.27 23.55 9.54
CA VAL A 96 -2.23 24.45 10.71
C VAL A 96 -0.94 25.28 10.70
N ALA A 97 0.21 24.63 10.51
CA ALA A 97 1.50 25.30 10.46
C ALA A 97 1.57 26.33 9.32
N LEU A 98 1.09 25.98 8.13
CA LEU A 98 1.03 26.89 6.99
C LEU A 98 0.10 28.07 7.27
N GLY A 99 -1.06 27.84 7.90
CA GLY A 99 -1.98 28.90 8.32
C GLY A 99 -1.32 29.90 9.28
N GLU A 100 -0.55 29.43 10.26
CA GLU A 100 0.22 30.31 11.15
C GLU A 100 1.32 31.10 10.43
N ILE A 101 1.97 30.50 9.43
CA ILE A 101 2.99 31.20 8.63
C ILE A 101 2.35 32.30 7.78
N LEU A 102 1.22 31.99 7.15
CA LEU A 102 0.47 32.92 6.31
C LEU A 102 -0.10 34.09 7.11
N SER A 103 -0.58 33.85 8.33
CA SER A 103 -1.09 34.94 9.20
C SER A 103 0.00 35.93 9.61
N LYS A 104 1.24 35.45 9.78
CA LYS A 104 2.42 36.28 10.10
C LYS A 104 3.04 36.98 8.88
N ALA A 105 2.68 36.57 7.67
CA ALA A 105 3.19 37.20 6.45
C ALA A 105 2.66 38.63 6.33
N LYS A 106 3.59 39.59 6.22
CA LYS A 106 3.32 41.04 6.26
C LYS A 106 2.77 41.60 4.95
N THR A 107 3.05 40.94 3.82
CA THR A 107 2.68 41.44 2.49
C THR A 107 1.84 40.40 1.74
N VAL A 108 0.99 40.89 0.84
CA VAL A 108 0.20 40.05 -0.07
C VAL A 108 1.14 39.21 -0.95
N LEU A 109 2.23 39.79 -1.44
CA LEU A 109 3.21 39.08 -2.25
C LEU A 109 3.79 37.86 -1.52
N THR A 110 4.23 38.01 -0.27
CA THR A 110 4.77 36.89 0.51
C THR A 110 3.71 35.80 0.73
N ARG A 111 2.45 36.18 1.00
CA ARG A 111 1.35 35.21 1.12
C ARG A 111 1.12 34.45 -0.19
N SER A 112 1.05 35.15 -1.31
CA SER A 112 0.85 34.55 -2.63
C SER A 112 1.98 33.59 -2.99
N VAL A 113 3.24 33.98 -2.75
CA VAL A 113 4.41 33.12 -3.00
C VAL A 113 4.34 31.84 -2.16
N LEU A 114 3.99 31.93 -0.88
CA LEU A 114 3.86 30.76 -0.01
C LEU A 114 2.74 29.81 -0.46
N ILE A 115 1.59 30.37 -0.84
CA ILE A 115 0.44 29.59 -1.33
C ILE A 115 0.80 28.90 -2.65
N VAL A 116 1.24 29.67 -3.64
CA VAL A 116 1.59 29.15 -4.97
C VAL A 116 2.74 28.15 -4.87
N GLY A 117 3.77 28.43 -4.08
CA GLY A 117 4.88 27.50 -3.85
C GLY A 117 4.42 26.18 -3.25
N THR A 118 3.53 26.22 -2.25
CA THR A 118 2.97 24.99 -1.64
C THR A 118 2.15 24.19 -2.65
N ILE A 119 1.33 24.86 -3.48
CA ILE A 119 0.54 24.21 -4.52
C ILE A 119 1.46 23.55 -5.56
N LEU A 120 2.45 24.28 -6.07
CA LEU A 120 3.39 23.79 -7.09
C LEU A 120 4.24 22.62 -6.59
N LEU A 121 4.54 22.55 -5.29
CA LEU A 121 5.26 21.41 -4.70
C LEU A 121 4.35 20.20 -4.42
N THR A 122 3.05 20.41 -4.22
CA THR A 122 2.11 19.34 -3.85
C THR A 122 1.45 18.70 -5.08
N VAL A 123 1.00 19.51 -6.03
CA VAL A 123 0.17 19.08 -7.16
C VAL A 123 0.89 18.08 -8.08
N PRO A 124 2.15 18.26 -8.49
CA PRO A 124 2.81 17.33 -9.41
C PRO A 124 2.85 15.89 -8.89
N THR A 125 3.13 15.71 -7.59
CA THR A 125 3.12 14.38 -6.96
C THR A 125 1.73 13.75 -7.01
N THR A 126 0.68 14.55 -6.77
CA THR A 126 -0.71 14.09 -6.80
C THR A 126 -1.15 13.73 -8.22
N LEU A 127 -0.73 14.51 -9.23
CA LEU A 127 -0.99 14.21 -10.65
C LEU A 127 -0.31 12.91 -11.10
N GLY A 128 0.94 12.70 -10.68
CA GLY A 128 1.66 11.44 -10.93
C GLY A 128 0.92 10.24 -10.32
N THR A 129 0.44 10.37 -9.08
CA THR A 129 -0.38 9.35 -8.44
C THR A 129 -1.72 9.14 -9.16
N LEU A 130 -2.41 10.22 -9.56
CA LEU A 130 -3.71 10.14 -10.24
C LEU A 130 -3.61 9.40 -11.58
N ALA A 131 -2.50 9.57 -12.31
CA ALA A 131 -2.27 8.86 -13.57
C ALA A 131 -2.27 7.33 -13.40
N HIS A 132 -1.87 6.82 -12.23
CA HIS A 132 -1.94 5.39 -11.91
C HIS A 132 -3.37 4.92 -11.59
N TYR A 133 -4.23 5.80 -11.09
CA TYR A 133 -5.64 5.49 -10.78
C TYR A 133 -6.57 5.65 -11.97
N LEU A 134 -6.19 6.48 -12.96
CA LEU A 134 -6.92 6.69 -14.20
C LEU A 134 -6.08 6.30 -15.42
N PRO A 135 -5.64 5.02 -15.53
CA PRO A 135 -4.89 4.57 -16.69
C PRO A 135 -5.77 4.56 -17.94
N ALA A 136 -5.15 4.76 -19.11
CA ALA A 136 -5.86 4.72 -20.39
C ALA A 136 -6.50 3.36 -20.69
N ARG A 137 -5.96 2.28 -20.11
CA ARG A 137 -6.53 0.94 -20.14
C ARG A 137 -6.73 0.45 -18.71
N PRO A 138 -7.89 -0.15 -18.38
CA PRO A 138 -8.09 -0.72 -17.05
C PRO A 138 -7.04 -1.81 -16.79
N PRO A 139 -6.53 -1.93 -15.56
CA PRO A 139 -5.48 -2.91 -15.26
C PRO A 139 -6.00 -4.35 -15.32
N ALA A 140 -7.25 -4.55 -14.91
CA ALA A 140 -7.88 -5.85 -14.77
C ALA A 140 -9.25 -5.90 -15.47
N LYS A 141 -9.65 -7.09 -15.93
CA LYS A 141 -11.04 -7.37 -16.34
C LYS A 141 -11.44 -8.81 -16.07
N ILE A 142 -12.75 -9.04 -16.01
CA ILE A 142 -13.37 -10.36 -16.21
C ILE A 142 -13.93 -10.35 -17.63
N SER A 143 -13.73 -11.42 -18.40
CA SER A 143 -14.31 -11.52 -19.74
C SER A 143 -15.81 -11.84 -19.66
N ASN A 144 -16.56 -11.60 -20.74
CA ASN A 144 -17.99 -11.90 -20.75
C ASN A 144 -18.24 -13.41 -20.63
N GLU A 145 -17.39 -14.22 -21.26
CA GLU A 145 -17.46 -15.68 -21.20
C GLU A 145 -17.22 -16.19 -19.76
N GLU A 146 -16.26 -15.60 -19.06
CA GLU A 146 -16.00 -15.90 -17.65
C GLU A 146 -17.18 -15.45 -16.76
N LEU A 147 -17.78 -14.27 -17.02
CA LEU A 147 -18.98 -13.82 -16.32
C LEU A 147 -20.19 -14.75 -16.56
N GLU A 148 -20.35 -15.27 -17.78
CA GLU A 148 -21.37 -16.25 -18.11
C GLU A 148 -21.14 -17.57 -17.37
N ALA A 149 -19.89 -18.06 -17.32
CA ALA A 149 -19.51 -19.24 -16.57
C ALA A 149 -19.78 -19.08 -15.06
N LEU A 150 -19.41 -17.93 -14.48
CA LEU A 150 -19.72 -17.61 -13.08
C LEU A 150 -21.23 -17.54 -12.83
N SER A 151 -21.98 -16.93 -13.75
CA SER A 151 -23.45 -16.84 -13.67
C SER A 151 -24.13 -18.21 -13.80
N PHE A 152 -23.55 -19.12 -14.57
CA PHE A 152 -23.95 -20.51 -14.63
C PHE A 152 -23.70 -21.20 -13.27
N LEU A 153 -22.49 -21.05 -12.69
CA LEU A 153 -22.15 -21.64 -11.40
C LEU A 153 -23.09 -21.19 -10.26
N VAL A 154 -23.64 -19.98 -10.30
CA VAL A 154 -24.65 -19.52 -9.31
C VAL A 154 -25.89 -20.42 -9.31
N LYS A 155 -26.30 -20.95 -10.46
CA LYS A 155 -27.55 -21.75 -10.62
C LYS A 155 -27.37 -23.22 -10.25
N GLU A 156 -26.14 -23.71 -10.26
CA GLU A 156 -25.83 -25.09 -9.90
C GLU A 156 -26.10 -25.38 -8.41
N PRO A 157 -26.26 -26.66 -7.99
CA PRO A 157 -26.40 -27.03 -6.59
C PRO A 157 -25.26 -26.53 -5.69
N GLN A 158 -25.50 -26.47 -4.38
CA GLN A 158 -24.47 -26.11 -3.40
C GLN A 158 -23.26 -27.04 -3.49
N GLY A 159 -22.07 -26.46 -3.40
CA GLY A 159 -20.81 -27.17 -3.60
C GLY A 159 -19.61 -26.24 -3.52
N VAL A 160 -18.42 -26.84 -3.55
CA VAL A 160 -17.14 -26.13 -3.54
C VAL A 160 -16.63 -26.04 -4.98
N ILE A 161 -16.31 -24.83 -5.44
CA ILE A 161 -15.76 -24.61 -6.77
C ILE A 161 -14.27 -24.92 -6.76
N LEU A 162 -13.81 -25.67 -7.76
CA LEU A 162 -12.40 -25.88 -8.03
C LEU A 162 -11.95 -24.92 -9.14
N THR A 163 -10.87 -24.20 -8.88
CA THR A 163 -10.25 -23.22 -9.79
C THR A 163 -8.84 -23.67 -10.16
N TYR A 164 -8.28 -23.10 -11.23
CA TYR A 164 -6.87 -23.25 -11.54
C TYR A 164 -6.01 -22.47 -10.53
N PRO A 165 -4.90 -23.04 -10.02
CA PRO A 165 -3.97 -22.31 -9.16
C PRO A 165 -3.35 -21.12 -9.90
N PHE A 166 -2.87 -20.14 -9.13
CA PHE A 166 -2.22 -18.96 -9.70
C PHE A 166 -0.96 -19.34 -10.49
N ASP A 167 -0.89 -18.89 -11.74
CA ASP A 167 0.24 -19.07 -12.66
C ASP A 167 1.06 -17.77 -12.74
N ARG A 168 2.23 -17.78 -12.09
CA ARG A 168 3.13 -16.63 -12.02
C ARG A 168 3.74 -16.24 -13.38
N PHE A 169 3.92 -17.19 -14.29
CA PHE A 169 4.54 -16.92 -15.58
C PHE A 169 3.53 -16.22 -16.49
N LYS A 170 2.32 -16.77 -16.63
CA LYS A 170 1.23 -16.12 -17.39
C LYS A 170 0.85 -14.77 -16.81
N ALA A 171 0.83 -14.66 -15.48
CA ALA A 171 0.64 -13.41 -14.77
C ALA A 171 1.62 -12.32 -15.22
N LYS A 172 2.91 -12.65 -15.27
CA LYS A 172 3.98 -11.73 -15.67
C LYS A 172 3.90 -11.34 -17.14
N GLU A 173 3.60 -12.30 -18.02
CA GLU A 173 3.39 -12.03 -19.45
C GLU A 173 2.23 -11.05 -19.69
N ALA A 174 1.15 -11.17 -18.90
CA ALA A 174 -0.02 -10.30 -18.99
C ALA A 174 0.19 -8.87 -18.43
N GLU A 175 1.27 -8.59 -17.68
CA GLU A 175 1.55 -7.25 -17.11
C GLU A 175 1.76 -6.20 -18.21
N ALA A 176 2.39 -6.58 -19.32
CA ALA A 176 2.67 -5.67 -20.42
C ALA A 176 1.44 -5.37 -21.30
N ASN A 177 0.34 -6.10 -21.14
CA ASN A 177 -0.83 -6.00 -22.02
C ASN A 177 -2.16 -5.96 -21.23
N PRO A 178 -2.45 -4.85 -20.52
CA PRO A 178 -3.72 -4.68 -19.84
C PRO A 178 -4.90 -4.59 -20.82
N PRO A 179 -6.12 -5.04 -20.44
CA PRO A 179 -6.47 -5.55 -19.11
C PRO A 179 -6.12 -7.03 -18.89
N ARG A 180 -5.47 -7.33 -17.77
CA ARG A 180 -5.14 -8.69 -17.32
C ARG A 180 -6.39 -9.40 -16.77
N PRO A 181 -6.64 -10.66 -17.15
CA PRO A 181 -7.73 -11.46 -16.57
C PRO A 181 -7.60 -11.62 -15.05
N LEU A 182 -8.72 -11.60 -14.30
CA LEU A 182 -8.70 -11.68 -12.84
C LEU A 182 -8.11 -12.98 -12.29
N TYR A 183 -8.30 -14.15 -12.93
CA TYR A 183 -7.69 -15.40 -12.47
C TYR A 183 -6.15 -15.38 -12.51
N LEU A 184 -5.56 -14.45 -13.25
CA LEU A 184 -4.12 -14.25 -13.24
C LEU A 184 -3.68 -13.37 -12.08
N TYR A 185 -4.51 -12.86 -11.19
CA TYR A 185 -4.07 -12.09 -10.02
C TYR A 185 -3.80 -13.01 -8.83
N GLU A 186 -2.69 -12.78 -8.12
CA GLU A 186 -2.26 -13.62 -6.99
C GLU A 186 -3.18 -13.45 -5.76
N SER A 187 -3.67 -12.23 -5.53
CA SER A 187 -4.68 -11.92 -4.51
C SER A 187 -5.99 -11.57 -5.21
N THR A 188 -6.89 -12.55 -5.29
CA THR A 188 -8.21 -12.40 -5.87
C THR A 188 -9.15 -13.47 -5.32
N ALA A 189 -10.35 -13.05 -4.94
CA ALA A 189 -11.44 -13.93 -4.50
C ALA A 189 -12.67 -13.78 -5.41
N TYR A 190 -12.45 -13.40 -6.68
CA TYR A 190 -13.53 -13.03 -7.59
C TYR A 190 -14.44 -14.22 -7.91
N VAL A 191 -13.93 -15.45 -7.97
CA VAL A 191 -14.76 -16.62 -8.26
C VAL A 191 -15.76 -16.83 -7.13
N SER A 192 -15.32 -16.84 -5.88
CA SER A 192 -16.22 -16.93 -4.72
C SER A 192 -17.23 -15.79 -4.68
N ALA A 193 -16.77 -14.55 -4.92
CA ALA A 193 -17.63 -13.36 -4.89
C ALA A 193 -18.74 -13.38 -5.95
N PHE A 194 -18.41 -13.74 -7.20
CA PHE A 194 -19.37 -13.73 -8.31
C PHE A 194 -20.21 -15.00 -8.37
N ALA A 195 -19.66 -16.16 -8.04
CA ALA A 195 -20.39 -17.43 -8.06
C ALA A 195 -21.19 -17.71 -6.77
N LYS A 196 -20.99 -16.90 -5.71
CA LYS A 196 -21.66 -17.02 -4.39
C LYS A 196 -21.49 -18.40 -3.73
N LYS A 197 -20.31 -18.99 -3.91
CA LYS A 197 -19.98 -20.35 -3.44
C LYS A 197 -18.56 -20.39 -2.90
N PRO A 198 -18.28 -21.25 -1.91
CA PRO A 198 -16.91 -21.46 -1.45
C PRO A 198 -16.04 -21.99 -2.58
N VAL A 199 -14.78 -21.56 -2.61
CA VAL A 199 -13.76 -22.01 -3.56
C VAL A 199 -12.72 -22.84 -2.80
N PHE A 200 -12.21 -23.90 -3.43
CA PHE A 200 -11.24 -24.80 -2.81
C PHE A 200 -9.88 -24.12 -2.58
N LEU A 201 -9.44 -23.31 -3.54
CA LEU A 201 -8.18 -22.56 -3.51
C LEU A 201 -8.30 -21.26 -4.32
N GLU A 202 -8.19 -20.12 -3.66
CA GLU A 202 -8.05 -18.80 -4.28
C GLU A 202 -7.35 -17.86 -3.28
N ASP A 203 -6.99 -16.65 -3.70
CA ASP A 203 -6.43 -15.61 -2.84
C ASP A 203 -5.22 -16.08 -1.99
N GLU A 204 -4.20 -16.64 -2.68
CA GLU A 204 -3.01 -17.24 -2.05
C GLU A 204 -2.30 -16.25 -1.09
N VAL A 205 -2.32 -14.95 -1.41
CA VAL A 205 -1.75 -13.89 -0.57
C VAL A 205 -2.46 -13.78 0.78
N ASN A 206 -3.79 -13.71 0.80
CA ASN A 206 -4.53 -13.60 2.07
C ASN A 206 -4.46 -14.89 2.88
N LEU A 207 -4.41 -16.06 2.22
CA LEU A 207 -4.18 -17.33 2.90
C LEU A 207 -2.80 -17.40 3.56
N ASP A 208 -1.77 -16.83 2.92
CA ASP A 208 -0.41 -16.71 3.49
C ASP A 208 -0.38 -15.76 4.69
N ILE A 209 -0.97 -14.56 4.54
CA ILE A 209 -1.12 -13.54 5.59
C ILE A 209 -1.77 -14.09 6.86
N THR A 210 -2.79 -14.93 6.70
CA THR A 210 -3.56 -15.51 7.81
C THR A 210 -2.99 -16.83 8.33
N GLY A 211 -1.93 -17.36 7.71
CA GLY A 211 -1.24 -18.56 8.16
C GLY A 211 -1.96 -19.88 7.85
N TYR A 212 -2.85 -19.91 6.86
CA TYR A 212 -3.46 -21.17 6.40
C TYR A 212 -2.47 -22.01 5.58
N SER A 213 -2.50 -23.33 5.76
CA SER A 213 -1.69 -24.29 4.99
C SER A 213 -2.23 -24.50 3.56
N TRP A 214 -2.24 -23.45 2.74
CA TRP A 214 -2.80 -23.48 1.39
C TRP A 214 -1.88 -24.18 0.36
N GLY A 215 -0.58 -24.26 0.62
CA GLY A 215 0.39 -24.91 -0.27
C GLY A 215 0.08 -26.40 -0.53
N GLU A 216 -0.38 -27.13 0.49
CA GLU A 216 -0.82 -28.52 0.30
C GLU A 216 -2.07 -28.63 -0.60
N ARG A 217 -2.98 -27.66 -0.49
CA ARG A 217 -4.18 -27.60 -1.34
C ARG A 217 -3.76 -27.35 -2.79
N LYS A 218 -2.82 -26.43 -3.03
CA LYS A 218 -2.25 -26.18 -4.37
C LYS A 218 -1.68 -27.44 -5.00
N LEU A 219 -0.84 -28.18 -4.29
CA LEU A 219 -0.28 -29.44 -4.78
C LEU A 219 -1.35 -30.47 -5.12
N LYS A 220 -2.43 -30.56 -4.33
CA LYS A 220 -3.58 -31.44 -4.62
C LYS A 220 -4.32 -31.01 -5.89
N VAL A 221 -4.58 -29.72 -6.06
CA VAL A 221 -5.22 -29.19 -7.27
C VAL A 221 -4.36 -29.47 -8.50
N GLU A 222 -3.06 -29.14 -8.45
CA GLU A 222 -2.15 -29.37 -9.57
C GLU A 222 -2.07 -30.86 -9.95
N LYS A 223 -1.99 -31.76 -8.96
CA LYS A 223 -1.97 -33.20 -9.21
C LYS A 223 -3.29 -33.69 -9.82
N PHE A 224 -4.43 -33.19 -9.33
CA PHE A 224 -5.74 -33.52 -9.87
C PHE A 224 -5.88 -33.06 -11.33
N LEU A 225 -5.53 -31.82 -11.63
CA LEU A 225 -5.62 -31.27 -12.99
C LEU A 225 -4.71 -32.01 -13.98
N LYS A 226 -3.47 -32.31 -13.59
CA LYS A 226 -2.54 -33.11 -14.41
C LYS A 226 -3.04 -34.51 -14.72
N SER A 227 -3.91 -35.08 -13.89
CA SER A 227 -4.48 -36.41 -14.15
C SER A 227 -5.44 -36.44 -15.35
N PHE A 228 -6.00 -35.29 -15.75
CA PHE A 228 -6.85 -35.16 -16.93
C PHE A 228 -6.05 -34.87 -18.22
N GLU A 229 -4.78 -34.45 -18.12
CA GLU A 229 -3.92 -34.19 -19.28
C GLU A 229 -3.20 -35.46 -19.77
N ALA A 230 -3.19 -36.52 -18.95
CA ALA A 230 -2.47 -37.77 -19.21
C ALA A 230 -3.36 -38.91 -19.75
N GLY A 231 -4.64 -38.67 -19.98
CA GLY A 231 -5.61 -39.61 -20.57
C GLY A 231 -6.14 -39.09 -21.89
#